data_AF-A0A7W5AUX1-F1
#
_entry.id   AF-A0A7W5AUX1-F1
#
_cell.length_a   1.000
_cell.length_b   1.000
_cell.length_c   1.000
_cell.angle_alpha   90.00
_cell.angle_beta   90.00
_cell.angle_gamma   90.00
#
_symmetry.space_group_name_H-M   'P 1'
#
loop_
_entity.id
_entity.type
_entity.pdbx_description
1 polymer ?
#
loop_
_entity_poly.entity_id
_entity_poly.type
_entity_poly.pdbx_seq_one_letter_code
_entity_poly.pdbx_strand_id
1 'polypeptide(L)'
;MTEQDKPKRSYFVPALLLIIVISLTGNIVLYTKTMLNNQDDWARRGHTIIHSGVQLQQHIDKVLSTIQSLETASDVPSRLEAKSSVSSAFDSLNAVETFFAEAETSNGAPLQAERRTASEFLVQAEQSLVDLGNHEGTLTAEEKAYLAMLKSTYTKLKEKADGFIYTDDATREEALTARADKRWVTMASELQTIMNEPEQMVFGGSK
;
A
#
# COMPACT_ATOMS: atom_id res chain seq x y z
N MET A 1 78.86 3.58 -46.29
CA MET A 1 77.63 2.83 -45.98
C MET A 1 77.26 3.18 -44.54
N THR A 2 76.25 4.02 -44.36
CA THR A 2 75.74 4.41 -43.05
C THR A 2 74.22 4.33 -43.12
N GLU A 3 73.70 3.18 -42.70
CA GLU A 3 72.27 2.99 -42.44
C GLU A 3 71.94 3.73 -41.15
N GLN A 4 71.26 4.88 -41.26
CA GLN A 4 70.68 5.57 -40.10
C GLN A 4 69.32 4.94 -39.81
N ASP A 5 69.25 4.21 -38.69
CA ASP A 5 68.04 3.61 -38.14
C ASP A 5 66.89 4.63 -38.04
N LYS A 6 65.78 4.34 -38.71
CA LYS A 6 64.54 5.12 -38.58
C LYS A 6 63.97 4.94 -37.16
N PRO A 7 63.60 6.02 -36.44
CA PRO A 7 63.00 5.88 -35.12
C PRO A 7 61.65 5.14 -35.20
N LYS A 8 61.56 3.96 -34.58
CA LYS A 8 60.30 3.21 -34.41
C LYS A 8 59.31 4.10 -33.62
N ARG A 9 58.28 4.62 -34.29
CA ARG A 9 57.18 5.34 -33.62
C ARG A 9 56.45 4.37 -32.72
N SER A 10 56.53 4.57 -31.40
CA SER A 10 55.84 3.73 -30.43
C SER A 10 54.36 4.12 -30.38
N TYR A 11 53.51 3.29 -31.00
CA TYR A 11 52.05 3.42 -30.95
C TYR A 11 51.43 2.85 -29.67
N PHE A 12 52.26 2.34 -28.75
CA PHE A 12 51.81 1.70 -27.52
C PHE A 12 51.09 2.67 -26.58
N VAL A 13 51.66 3.85 -26.36
CA VAL A 13 51.09 4.88 -25.49
C VAL A 13 49.71 5.36 -25.98
N PRO A 14 49.53 5.74 -27.27
CA PRO A 14 48.19 6.13 -27.74
C PRO A 14 47.19 4.97 -27.73
N ALA A 15 47.60 3.73 -28.01
CA ALA A 15 46.72 2.57 -27.91
C ALA A 15 46.27 2.30 -26.47
N LEU A 16 47.18 2.38 -25.50
CA LEU A 16 46.88 2.23 -24.08
C LEU A 16 45.93 3.33 -23.59
N LEU A 17 46.19 4.59 -23.97
CA LEU A 17 45.30 5.70 -23.67
C LEU A 17 43.89 5.48 -24.21
N LEU A 18 43.77 4.98 -25.44
CA LEU A 18 42.48 4.71 -26.07
C LEU A 18 41.72 3.60 -25.34
N ILE A 19 42.40 2.53 -24.92
CA ILE A 19 41.82 1.46 -24.09
C ILE A 19 41.35 2.01 -22.73
N ILE A 20 42.17 2.83 -22.07
CA ILE A 20 41.84 3.44 -20.78
C ILE A 20 40.60 4.34 -20.91
N VAL A 21 40.55 5.19 -21.94
CA VAL A 21 39.40 6.06 -22.20
C VAL A 21 38.15 5.24 -22.45
N ILE A 22 38.20 4.22 -23.32
CA ILE A 22 37.04 3.34 -23.58
C ILE A 22 36.60 2.64 -22.28
N SER A 23 37.53 2.13 -21.47
CA SER A 23 37.21 1.46 -20.21
C SER A 23 36.56 2.41 -19.20
N LEU A 24 37.08 3.64 -19.09
CA LEU A 24 36.53 4.64 -18.17
C LEU A 24 35.14 5.11 -18.62
N THR A 25 34.97 5.38 -19.91
CA THR A 25 33.66 5.73 -20.49
C THR A 25 32.66 4.60 -20.33
N GLY A 26 33.06 3.35 -20.55
CA GLY A 26 32.21 2.18 -20.36
C GLY A 26 31.70 2.05 -18.93
N ASN A 27 32.58 2.21 -17.93
CA ASN A 27 32.19 2.18 -16.53
C ASN A 27 31.21 3.31 -16.16
N ILE A 28 31.46 4.53 -16.64
CA ILE A 28 30.55 5.66 -16.41
C ILE A 28 29.18 5.38 -17.02
N VAL A 29 29.12 4.92 -18.27
CA VAL A 29 27.84 4.60 -18.94
C VAL A 29 27.08 3.51 -18.20
N LEU A 30 27.77 2.47 -17.74
CA LEU A 30 27.15 1.36 -17.01
C LEU A 30 26.64 1.81 -15.64
N TYR A 31 27.40 2.65 -14.93
CA TYR A 31 26.97 3.27 -13.68
C TYR A 31 25.75 4.17 -13.88
N THR A 32 25.75 5.03 -14.90
CA THR A 32 24.61 5.91 -15.23
C THR A 32 23.35 5.10 -15.55
N LYS A 33 23.46 4.04 -16.38
CA LYS A 33 22.31 3.16 -16.67
C LYS A 33 21.76 2.49 -15.42
N THR A 34 22.64 1.99 -14.56
CA THR A 34 22.23 1.33 -13.31
C THR A 34 21.53 2.32 -12.37
N MET A 35 22.05 3.54 -12.26
CA MET A 35 21.45 4.60 -11.45
C MET A 35 20.07 5.03 -11.97
N LEU A 36 19.91 5.16 -13.30
CA LEU A 36 18.63 5.49 -13.92
C LEU A 36 17.58 4.39 -13.68
N ASN A 37 17.94 3.12 -13.91
CA ASN A 37 17.04 2.00 -13.66
C ASN A 37 16.60 1.95 -12.19
N ASN A 38 17.53 2.17 -11.25
CA ASN A 38 17.20 2.21 -9.83
C ASN A 38 16.21 3.34 -9.51
N GLN A 39 16.36 4.52 -10.11
CA GLN A 39 15.41 5.62 -9.89
C GLN A 39 14.02 5.32 -10.47
N ASP A 40 13.94 4.64 -11.61
CA ASP A 40 12.65 4.21 -12.18
C ASP A 40 11.94 3.20 -11.28
N ASP A 41 12.67 2.22 -10.73
CA ASP A 41 12.11 1.25 -9.79
C ASP A 41 11.69 1.93 -8.48
N TRP A 42 12.46 2.90 -8.00
CA TRP A 42 12.09 3.70 -6.82
C TRP A 42 10.84 4.53 -7.04
N ALA A 43 10.72 5.17 -8.20
CA ALA A 43 9.51 5.91 -8.56
C ALA A 43 8.31 4.97 -8.68
N ARG A 44 8.45 3.81 -9.33
CA ARG A 44 7.38 2.81 -9.45
C ARG A 44 6.88 2.35 -8.08
N ARG A 45 7.81 2.06 -7.17
CA ARG A 45 7.48 1.68 -5.79
C ARG A 45 6.79 2.82 -5.04
N GLY A 46 7.25 4.06 -5.22
CA GLY A 46 6.59 5.26 -4.73
C GLY A 46 5.14 5.40 -5.20
N HIS A 47 4.89 5.22 -6.49
CA HIS A 47 3.53 5.21 -7.04
C HIS A 47 2.69 4.08 -6.46
N THR A 48 3.27 2.91 -6.21
CA THR A 48 2.57 1.79 -5.58
C THR A 48 2.12 2.14 -4.17
N ILE A 49 2.98 2.77 -3.37
CA ILE A 49 2.65 3.27 -2.02
C ILE A 49 1.54 4.31 -2.08
N ILE A 50 1.64 5.27 -3.01
CA ILE A 50 0.63 6.33 -3.18
C ILE A 50 -0.73 5.74 -3.57
N HIS A 51 -0.76 4.94 -4.62
CA HIS A 51 -1.97 4.33 -5.13
C HIS A 51 -2.64 3.45 -4.06
N SER A 52 -1.86 2.58 -3.39
CA SER A 52 -2.38 1.73 -2.32
C SER A 52 -2.88 2.52 -1.09
N GLY A 53 -2.21 3.62 -0.74
CA GLY A 53 -2.67 4.52 0.33
C GLY A 53 -3.97 5.25 0.00
N VAL A 54 -4.13 5.71 -1.25
CA VAL A 54 -5.39 6.30 -1.72
C VAL A 54 -6.51 5.25 -1.76
N GLN A 55 -6.22 4.04 -2.24
CA GLN A 55 -7.19 2.94 -2.23
C GLN A 55 -7.61 2.56 -0.80
N LEU A 56 -6.71 2.63 0.17
CA LEU A 56 -7.03 2.46 1.59
C LEU A 56 -8.01 3.52 2.10
N GLN A 57 -7.79 4.81 1.78
CA GLN A 57 -8.74 5.86 2.15
C GLN A 57 -10.12 5.60 1.54
N GLN A 58 -10.17 5.25 0.25
CA GLN A 58 -11.41 4.91 -0.45
C GLN A 58 -12.11 3.68 0.15
N HIS A 59 -11.34 2.64 0.51
CA HIS A 59 -11.85 1.46 1.20
C HIS A 59 -12.55 1.85 2.51
N ILE A 60 -11.88 2.64 3.35
CA ILE A 60 -12.43 3.10 4.64
C ILE A 60 -13.75 3.86 4.44
N ASP A 61 -13.78 4.80 3.49
CA ASP A 61 -14.98 5.58 3.20
C ASP A 61 -16.14 4.71 2.68
N LYS A 62 -15.86 3.74 1.80
CA LYS A 62 -16.87 2.81 1.28
C LYS A 62 -17.41 1.90 2.39
N VAL A 63 -16.57 1.40 3.29
CA VAL A 63 -17.02 0.57 4.41
C VAL A 63 -17.87 1.39 5.38
N LEU A 64 -17.47 2.62 5.72
CA LEU A 64 -18.29 3.51 6.55
C LEU A 64 -19.66 3.80 5.92
N SER A 65 -19.69 4.08 4.61
CA SER A 65 -20.93 4.25 3.87
C SER A 65 -21.79 2.98 3.90
N THR A 66 -21.18 1.81 3.74
CA THR A 66 -21.89 0.52 3.77
C THR A 66 -22.48 0.23 5.14
N ILE A 67 -21.74 0.50 6.22
CA ILE A 67 -22.25 0.38 7.59
C ILE A 67 -23.46 1.29 7.78
N GLN A 68 -23.39 2.54 7.32
CA GLN A 68 -24.51 3.46 7.39
C GLN A 68 -25.73 2.99 6.58
N SER A 69 -25.51 2.41 5.40
CA SER A 69 -26.58 1.80 4.59
C SER A 69 -27.23 0.63 5.33
N LEU A 70 -26.45 -0.25 5.96
CA LEU A 70 -26.97 -1.37 6.76
C LEU A 70 -27.75 -0.88 7.99
N GLU A 71 -27.30 0.18 8.66
CA GLU A 71 -27.98 0.77 9.83
C GLU A 71 -29.35 1.38 9.46
N THR A 72 -29.47 1.95 8.27
CA THR A 72 -30.68 2.67 7.81
C THR A 72 -31.63 1.81 6.99
N ALA A 73 -31.18 0.66 6.47
CA ALA A 73 -32.01 -0.25 5.71
C ALA A 73 -33.14 -0.82 6.58
N SER A 74 -34.38 -0.56 6.16
CA SER A 74 -35.60 -0.92 6.92
C SER A 74 -36.55 -1.84 6.15
N ASP A 75 -36.28 -2.04 4.85
CA ASP A 75 -37.05 -2.90 3.96
C ASP A 75 -36.13 -3.87 3.20
N VAL A 76 -36.73 -4.90 2.58
CA VAL A 76 -35.99 -5.96 1.86
C VAL A 76 -35.17 -5.41 0.68
N PRO A 77 -35.69 -4.50 -0.18
CA PRO A 77 -34.89 -3.89 -1.25
C PRO A 77 -33.66 -3.12 -0.75
N SER A 78 -33.81 -2.22 0.21
CA SER A 78 -32.70 -1.44 0.79
C SER A 78 -31.66 -2.33 1.47
N ARG A 79 -32.09 -3.45 2.07
CA ARG A 79 -31.19 -4.49 2.61
C ARG A 79 -30.37 -5.18 1.53
N LEU A 80 -30.99 -5.53 0.40
CA LEU A 80 -30.30 -6.17 -0.70
C LEU A 80 -29.27 -5.23 -1.33
N GLU A 81 -29.60 -3.95 -1.46
CA GLU A 81 -28.67 -2.90 -1.92
C GLU A 81 -27.50 -2.74 -0.95
N ALA A 82 -27.77 -2.63 0.37
CA ALA A 82 -26.74 -2.53 1.39
C ALA A 82 -25.84 -3.78 1.43
N LYS A 83 -26.39 -4.97 1.18
CA LYS A 83 -25.59 -6.20 1.03
C LYS A 83 -24.69 -6.13 -0.21
N SER A 84 -25.22 -5.68 -1.35
CA SER A 84 -24.42 -5.55 -2.58
C SER A 84 -23.28 -4.53 -2.42
N SER A 85 -23.47 -3.49 -1.60
CA SER A 85 -22.41 -2.51 -1.34
C SER A 85 -21.30 -3.07 -0.46
N VAL A 86 -21.56 -4.10 0.36
CA VAL A 86 -20.49 -4.81 1.12
C VAL A 86 -19.44 -5.34 0.16
N SER A 87 -19.80 -6.17 -0.83
CA SER A 87 -18.81 -6.71 -1.76
C SER A 87 -18.02 -5.60 -2.48
N SER A 88 -18.70 -4.54 -2.91
CA SER A 88 -18.02 -3.42 -3.58
C SER A 88 -17.09 -2.62 -2.66
N ALA A 89 -17.39 -2.54 -1.37
CA ALA A 89 -16.52 -1.90 -0.39
C ALA A 89 -15.20 -2.66 -0.20
N PHE A 90 -15.19 -3.97 -0.44
CA PHE A 90 -14.03 -4.85 -0.28
C PHE A 90 -13.32 -5.21 -1.60
N ASP A 91 -13.75 -4.66 -2.75
CA ASP A 91 -13.04 -4.86 -4.03
C ASP A 91 -11.58 -4.38 -4.00
N SER A 92 -11.27 -3.38 -3.15
CA SER A 92 -9.94 -2.78 -2.99
C SER A 92 -9.02 -3.51 -2.01
N LEU A 93 -9.41 -4.69 -1.49
CA LEU A 93 -8.65 -5.43 -0.47
C LEU A 93 -7.18 -5.64 -0.84
N ASN A 94 -6.90 -6.07 -2.08
CA ASN A 94 -5.51 -6.29 -2.54
C ASN A 94 -4.66 -5.01 -2.46
N ALA A 95 -5.25 -3.85 -2.76
CA ALA A 95 -4.55 -2.59 -2.68
C ALA A 95 -4.29 -2.19 -1.22
N VAL A 96 -5.25 -2.42 -0.33
CA VAL A 96 -5.06 -2.19 1.11
C VAL A 96 -3.95 -3.09 1.67
N GLU A 97 -3.96 -4.38 1.34
CA GLU A 97 -2.91 -5.32 1.74
C GLU A 97 -1.54 -4.91 1.19
N THR A 98 -1.50 -4.42 -0.06
CA THR A 98 -0.28 -3.88 -0.66
C THR A 98 0.28 -2.71 0.14
N PHE A 99 -0.56 -1.81 0.66
CA PHE A 99 -0.10 -0.69 1.49
C PHE A 99 0.62 -1.18 2.75
N PHE A 100 0.04 -2.15 3.47
CA PHE A 100 0.67 -2.72 4.67
C PHE A 100 1.93 -3.51 4.34
N ALA A 101 1.93 -4.30 3.26
CA ALA A 101 3.10 -5.06 2.82
C ALA A 101 4.26 -4.15 2.42
N GLU A 102 3.97 -3.03 1.75
CA GLU A 102 4.96 -2.01 1.43
C GLU A 102 5.53 -1.34 2.69
N ALA A 103 4.67 -1.10 3.70
CA ALA A 103 5.09 -0.54 4.98
C ALA A 103 6.03 -1.49 5.73
N GLU A 104 5.70 -2.78 5.81
CA GLU A 104 6.56 -3.81 6.39
C GLU A 104 7.91 -3.90 5.67
N THR A 105 7.87 -3.92 4.33
CA THR A 105 9.07 -3.96 3.49
C THR A 105 9.95 -2.72 3.71
N SER A 106 9.34 -1.55 3.90
CA SER A 106 10.05 -0.29 4.14
C SER A 106 10.56 -0.15 5.58
N ASN A 107 9.86 -0.77 6.54
CA ASN A 107 10.28 -0.86 7.93
C ASN A 107 11.42 -1.87 8.12
N GLY A 108 11.50 -2.90 7.27
CA GLY A 108 12.49 -3.98 7.36
C GLY A 108 12.14 -5.04 8.42
N ALA A 109 10.96 -4.95 9.00
CA ALA A 109 10.40 -5.89 9.96
C ALA A 109 8.86 -5.83 9.89
N PRO A 110 8.15 -6.91 10.27
CA PRO A 110 6.70 -6.88 10.40
C PRO A 110 6.25 -5.70 11.26
N LEU A 111 5.18 -5.04 10.85
CA LEU A 111 4.51 -4.05 11.69
C LEU A 111 4.00 -4.78 12.94
N GLN A 112 4.16 -4.20 14.12
CA GLN A 112 3.89 -4.89 15.39
C GLN A 112 2.45 -5.41 15.45
N ALA A 113 2.25 -6.67 15.09
CA ALA A 113 0.98 -7.36 15.17
C ALA A 113 0.85 -7.99 16.55
N GLU A 114 0.24 -7.28 17.49
CA GLU A 114 0.01 -7.82 18.84
C GLU A 114 -0.96 -9.01 18.84
N ARG A 115 -1.83 -9.13 17.83
CA ARG A 115 -2.89 -10.15 17.79
C ARG A 115 -3.32 -10.60 16.40
N ARG A 116 -3.56 -9.66 15.49
CA ARG A 116 -4.15 -9.90 14.17
C ARG A 116 -3.45 -9.05 13.09
N THR A 117 -3.27 -9.62 11.91
CA THR A 117 -2.79 -8.91 10.72
C THR A 117 -3.89 -8.02 10.13
N ALA A 118 -3.52 -7.04 9.32
CA ALA A 118 -4.49 -6.20 8.61
C ALA A 118 -5.40 -7.03 7.69
N SER A 119 -4.84 -8.00 6.95
CA SER A 119 -5.61 -8.92 6.09
C SER A 119 -6.66 -9.70 6.88
N GLU A 120 -6.28 -10.31 8.00
CA GLU A 120 -7.22 -11.03 8.85
C GLU A 120 -8.32 -10.12 9.42
N PHE A 121 -8.01 -8.87 9.80
CA PHE A 121 -9.03 -7.90 10.24
C PHE A 121 -10.03 -7.63 9.13
N LEU A 122 -9.53 -7.39 7.91
CA LEU A 122 -10.34 -7.04 6.76
C LEU A 122 -11.27 -8.19 6.35
N VAL A 123 -10.74 -9.42 6.27
CA VAL A 123 -11.53 -10.63 5.97
C VAL A 123 -12.61 -10.86 7.04
N GLN A 124 -12.28 -10.68 8.32
CA GLN A 124 -13.25 -10.86 9.41
C GLN A 124 -14.35 -9.78 9.39
N ALA A 125 -13.99 -8.53 9.06
CA ALA A 125 -14.94 -7.45 8.89
C ALA A 125 -15.87 -7.70 7.69
N GLU A 126 -15.31 -8.12 6.55
CA GLU A 126 -16.08 -8.47 5.34
C GLU A 126 -17.09 -9.58 5.66
N GLN A 127 -16.61 -10.71 6.20
CA GLN A 127 -17.44 -11.86 6.51
C GLN A 127 -18.59 -11.48 7.45
N SER A 128 -18.29 -10.71 8.51
CA SER A 128 -19.31 -10.25 9.45
C SER A 128 -20.33 -9.34 8.78
N LEU A 129 -19.89 -8.39 7.95
CA LEU A 129 -20.81 -7.50 7.21
C LEU A 129 -21.68 -8.25 6.21
N VAL A 130 -21.13 -9.27 5.53
CA VAL A 130 -21.89 -10.17 4.65
C VAL A 130 -22.93 -10.94 5.45
N ASP A 131 -22.58 -11.48 6.62
CA ASP A 131 -23.49 -12.23 7.49
C ASP A 131 -24.62 -11.34 8.03
N LEU A 132 -24.30 -10.12 8.47
CA LEU A 132 -25.31 -9.13 8.86
C LEU A 132 -26.23 -8.75 7.68
N GLY A 133 -25.68 -8.62 6.47
CA GLY A 133 -26.46 -8.37 5.26
C GLY A 133 -27.37 -9.53 4.86
N ASN A 134 -27.07 -10.76 5.31
CA ASN A 134 -27.86 -11.96 5.05
C ASN A 134 -28.97 -12.22 6.07
N HIS A 135 -28.92 -11.59 7.24
CA HIS A 135 -29.96 -11.76 8.25
C HIS A 135 -31.32 -11.27 7.71
N GLU A 136 -32.42 -11.93 8.08
CA GLU A 136 -33.79 -11.57 7.72
C GLU A 136 -34.48 -10.83 8.88
N GLY A 137 -35.24 -9.77 8.59
CA GLY A 137 -35.91 -8.97 9.62
C GLY A 137 -35.05 -7.89 10.29
N THR A 138 -35.60 -7.11 11.21
CA THR A 138 -34.91 -5.95 11.79
C THR A 138 -33.61 -6.34 12.49
N LEU A 139 -32.58 -5.47 12.40
CA LEU A 139 -31.31 -5.69 13.09
C LEU A 139 -31.51 -5.94 14.59
N THR A 140 -30.90 -7.00 15.10
CA THR A 140 -30.92 -7.32 16.54
C THR A 140 -30.10 -6.30 17.35
N ALA A 141 -30.22 -6.34 18.67
CA ALA A 141 -29.42 -5.47 19.54
C ALA A 141 -27.92 -5.77 19.40
N GLU A 142 -27.56 -7.04 19.24
CA GLU A 142 -26.19 -7.52 19.07
C GLU A 142 -25.62 -7.06 17.73
N GLU A 143 -26.39 -7.14 16.65
CA GLU A 143 -25.96 -6.67 15.32
C GLU A 143 -25.72 -5.16 15.31
N LYS A 144 -26.60 -4.39 15.95
CA LYS A 144 -26.43 -2.94 16.11
C LYS A 144 -25.19 -2.61 16.92
N ALA A 145 -24.93 -3.36 18.00
CA ALA A 145 -23.72 -3.17 18.79
C ALA A 145 -22.45 -3.48 17.99
N TYR A 146 -22.48 -4.53 17.17
CA TYR A 146 -21.37 -4.87 16.26
C TYR A 146 -21.13 -3.78 15.21
N LEU A 147 -22.18 -3.31 14.52
CA LEU A 147 -22.07 -2.22 13.55
C LEU A 147 -21.53 -0.94 14.19
N ALA A 148 -21.99 -0.60 15.40
CA ALA A 148 -21.51 0.56 16.12
C ALA A 148 -20.01 0.44 16.50
N MET A 149 -19.57 -0.74 16.94
CA MET A 149 -18.16 -1.03 17.19
C MET A 149 -17.35 -0.88 15.89
N LEU A 150 -17.78 -1.52 14.80
CA LEU A 150 -17.07 -1.49 13.53
C LEU A 150 -16.99 -0.08 12.96
N LYS A 151 -18.08 0.69 13.04
CA LYS A 151 -18.14 2.10 12.64
C LYS A 151 -17.16 2.95 13.44
N SER A 152 -17.07 2.73 14.75
CA SER A 152 -16.12 3.43 15.62
C SER A 152 -14.68 3.12 15.21
N THR A 153 -14.35 1.85 14.98
CA THR A 153 -13.02 1.44 14.50
C THR A 153 -12.69 2.06 13.15
N TYR A 154 -13.58 1.98 12.16
CA TYR A 154 -13.35 2.57 10.85
C TYR A 154 -13.29 4.11 10.87
N THR A 155 -13.99 4.76 11.79
CA THR A 155 -13.86 6.21 12.00
C THR A 155 -12.46 6.57 12.49
N LYS A 156 -11.93 5.82 13.46
CA LYS A 156 -10.54 6.00 13.92
C LYS A 156 -9.52 5.72 12.82
N LEU A 157 -9.75 4.67 12.02
CA LEU A 157 -8.91 4.39 10.85
C LEU A 157 -8.94 5.57 9.87
N LYS A 158 -10.13 6.15 9.62
CA LYS A 158 -10.28 7.33 8.78
C LYS A 158 -9.47 8.51 9.29
N GLU A 159 -9.61 8.85 10.57
CA GLU A 159 -8.87 9.96 11.19
C GLU A 159 -7.35 9.83 11.01
N LYS A 160 -6.82 8.60 11.03
CA LYS A 160 -5.40 8.34 10.76
C LYS A 160 -5.06 8.36 9.28
N ALA A 161 -5.89 7.74 8.45
CA ALA A 161 -5.70 7.65 7.00
C ALA A 161 -5.83 9.03 6.32
N ASP A 162 -6.62 9.96 6.85
CA ASP A 162 -6.74 11.33 6.35
C ASP A 162 -5.42 12.12 6.46
N GLY A 163 -4.46 11.64 7.26
CA GLY A 163 -3.08 12.15 7.28
C GLY A 163 -2.26 11.80 6.02
N PHE A 164 -2.77 10.93 5.14
CA PHE A 164 -2.13 10.57 3.89
C PHE A 164 -2.43 11.64 2.83
N ILE A 165 -1.44 12.48 2.56
CA ILE A 165 -1.62 13.71 1.77
C ILE A 165 -1.53 13.51 0.26
N TYR A 166 -1.17 12.32 -0.22
CA TYR A 166 -0.93 12.06 -1.63
C TYR A 166 -2.23 11.73 -2.37
N THR A 167 -2.26 12.06 -3.66
CA THR A 167 -3.39 11.80 -4.57
C THR A 167 -3.00 10.79 -5.65
N ASP A 168 -3.99 10.20 -6.32
CA ASP A 168 -3.78 9.14 -7.32
C ASP A 168 -3.02 9.62 -8.58
N ASP A 169 -3.03 10.92 -8.84
CA ASP A 169 -2.33 11.59 -9.93
C ASP A 169 -0.92 12.10 -9.56
N ALA A 170 -0.35 11.55 -8.48
CA ALA A 170 0.97 11.96 -8.01
C ALA A 170 2.04 11.91 -9.10
N THR A 171 2.87 12.94 -9.12
CA THR A 171 4.03 13.07 -10.00
C THR A 171 5.15 12.11 -9.60
N ARG A 172 6.12 11.93 -10.50
CA ARG A 172 7.33 11.15 -10.21
C ARG A 172 8.09 11.68 -8.98
N GLU A 173 8.15 13.00 -8.81
CA GLU A 173 8.83 13.63 -7.67
C GLU A 173 8.12 13.32 -6.35
N GLU A 174 6.78 13.35 -6.35
CA GLU A 174 5.97 12.95 -5.20
C GLU A 174 6.11 11.47 -4.91
N ALA A 175 6.15 10.60 -5.92
CA ALA A 175 6.40 9.17 -5.73
C ALA A 175 7.76 8.89 -5.09
N LEU A 176 8.83 9.54 -5.56
CA LEU A 176 10.15 9.43 -4.94
C LEU A 176 10.15 9.96 -3.50
N THR A 177 9.41 11.05 -3.24
CA THR A 177 9.25 11.62 -1.91
C THR A 177 8.49 10.69 -0.98
N ALA A 178 7.35 10.14 -1.42
CA ALA A 178 6.54 9.20 -0.65
C ALA A 178 7.35 7.96 -0.25
N ARG A 179 8.15 7.42 -1.17
CA ARG A 179 9.05 6.30 -0.85
C ARG A 179 10.10 6.67 0.22
N ALA A 180 10.66 7.87 0.14
CA ALA A 180 11.71 8.31 1.06
C ALA A 180 11.15 8.71 2.44
N ASP A 181 9.92 9.23 2.45
CA ASP A 181 9.19 9.58 3.65
C ASP A 181 8.84 8.32 4.45
N LYS A 182 8.99 8.38 5.77
CA LYS A 182 8.62 7.28 6.68
C LYS A 182 7.31 7.52 7.42
N ARG A 183 6.69 8.70 7.26
CA ARG A 183 5.43 9.04 7.95
C ARG A 183 4.31 8.06 7.63
N TRP A 184 4.21 7.60 6.38
CA TRP A 184 3.19 6.62 5.98
C TRP A 184 3.44 5.23 6.59
N VAL A 185 4.69 4.85 6.88
CA VAL A 185 5.02 3.61 7.59
C VAL A 185 4.54 3.68 9.05
N THR A 186 4.77 4.81 9.71
CA THR A 186 4.23 5.06 11.06
C THR A 186 2.70 5.01 11.05
N MET A 187 2.07 5.64 10.05
CA MET A 187 0.62 5.59 9.86
C MET A 187 0.12 4.14 9.67
N ALA A 188 0.77 3.34 8.84
CA ALA A 188 0.41 1.93 8.67
C ALA A 188 0.49 1.15 10.00
N SER A 189 1.53 1.42 10.81
CA SER A 189 1.63 0.84 12.16
C SER A 189 0.46 1.26 13.06
N GLU A 190 0.11 2.55 13.09
CA GLU A 190 -1.00 3.07 13.90
C GLU A 190 -2.35 2.51 13.45
N LEU A 191 -2.57 2.39 12.13
CA LEU A 191 -3.77 1.78 11.56
C LEU A 191 -3.88 0.31 12.00
N GLN A 192 -2.77 -0.43 11.97
CA GLN A 192 -2.77 -1.82 12.42
C GLN A 192 -3.03 -1.93 13.93
N THR A 193 -2.54 -1.00 14.75
CA THR A 193 -2.90 -0.92 16.18
C THR A 193 -4.40 -0.72 16.35
N ILE A 194 -5.01 0.21 15.60
CA ILE A 194 -6.46 0.46 15.66
C ILE A 194 -7.26 -0.79 15.24
N MET A 195 -6.82 -1.51 14.20
CA MET A 195 -7.43 -2.78 13.76
C MET A 195 -7.37 -3.88 14.84
N ASN A 196 -6.46 -3.75 15.80
CA ASN A 196 -6.28 -4.69 16.91
C ASN A 196 -6.99 -4.25 18.21
N GLU A 197 -7.56 -3.05 18.29
CA GLU A 197 -8.31 -2.59 19.46
C GLU A 197 -9.55 -3.47 19.76
N PRO A 198 -10.37 -3.88 18.77
CA PRO A 198 -11.52 -4.74 19.05
C PRO A 198 -11.08 -6.16 19.40
N GLU A 199 -11.49 -6.63 20.58
CA GLU A 199 -11.15 -7.99 21.06
C GLU A 199 -11.77 -9.08 20.17
N GLN A 200 -12.97 -8.84 19.64
CA GLN A 200 -13.70 -9.73 18.74
C GLN A 200 -14.11 -8.98 17.49
N MET A 201 -13.64 -9.45 16.33
CA MET A 201 -13.98 -8.89 15.03
C MET A 201 -14.99 -9.72 14.24
N VAL A 202 -15.20 -10.98 14.62
CA VAL A 202 -16.16 -11.87 13.97
C VAL A 202 -17.49 -11.79 14.70
N PHE A 203 -18.54 -11.34 14.00
CA PHE A 203 -19.90 -11.47 14.48
C PHE A 203 -20.34 -12.94 14.38
N GLY A 204 -20.79 -13.54 15.49
CA GLY A 204 -21.28 -14.93 15.51
C GLY A 204 -20.22 -16.04 15.71
N GLY A 205 -18.95 -15.68 15.96
CA GLY A 205 -17.86 -16.63 16.17
C GLY A 205 -17.73 -17.14 17.61
N SER A 206 -18.63 -18.02 18.05
CA SER A 206 -18.32 -18.99 19.11
C SER A 206 -18.68 -20.39 18.63
N LYS A 207 -17.67 -21.09 18.11
CA LYS A 207 -17.50 -22.53 18.24
C LYS A 207 -16.04 -22.83 18.48
#